data_AF-A0A316JP72-F1
#
_entry.id   AF-A0A316JP72-F1
#
_cell.length_a   1.000
_cell.length_b   1.000
_cell.length_c   1.000
_cell.angle_alpha   90.00
_cell.angle_beta   90.00
_cell.angle_gamma   90.00
#
_symmetry.space_group_name_H-M   'P 1'
#
loop_
_entity.id
_entity.type
_entity.pdbx_description
1 polymer ?
#
loop_
_entity_poly.entity_id
_entity_poly.type
_entity_poly.pdbx_seq_one_letter_code
_entity_poly.pdbx_strand_id
1 'polypeptide(L)'
;MKIICDTNIWYKIECGEFKKEAWEPNSLVATNLNLFELSLTPRLIDQTEYVSKIVRTLHDEHSLIIDMSPMDYIIKKQYPDRSSQDKQFGEMLEGFEKLMSVDFEKVDDDLLSAEQQKFRPHIESWRKSLDKISEDVNNLLPEVRANIKKTTNKRTHRAVNSLPIFADILNLMVQSYTEGKLQLDIETYPWSEIELFVRVWDNYFKDLELTPGQKFHPNDWFDLFNLVYVDPQAKYWTHEKKWIEIISRDQSTKHYLFIPN
;
A
#
# COMPACT_ATOMS: atom_id res chain seq x y z
N MET A 1 -15.45 14.63 -1.13
CA MET A 1 -14.15 14.38 -0.45
C MET A 1 -13.40 13.30 -1.21
N LYS A 2 -12.07 13.24 -1.14
CA LYS A 2 -11.28 12.17 -1.77
C LYS A 2 -11.20 10.95 -0.85
N ILE A 3 -11.35 9.76 -1.41
CA ILE A 3 -11.19 8.48 -0.73
C ILE A 3 -10.05 7.73 -1.40
N ILE A 4 -8.91 7.61 -0.72
CA ILE A 4 -7.81 6.75 -1.15
C ILE A 4 -8.22 5.30 -0.92
N CYS A 5 -8.25 4.52 -2.00
CA CYS A 5 -8.69 3.14 -1.95
C CYS A 5 -7.52 2.18 -1.73
N ASP A 6 -7.72 1.25 -0.81
CA ASP A 6 -6.98 0.01 -0.77
C ASP A 6 -7.34 -0.88 -1.96
N THR A 7 -6.42 -1.75 -2.37
CA THR A 7 -6.57 -2.60 -3.56
C THR A 7 -7.78 -3.51 -3.42
N ASN A 8 -8.07 -4.02 -2.21
CA ASN A 8 -9.25 -4.87 -1.94
C ASN A 8 -10.60 -4.19 -2.19
N ILE A 9 -10.68 -2.86 -2.22
CA ILE A 9 -11.92 -2.13 -2.46
C ILE A 9 -12.33 -2.27 -3.93
N TRP A 10 -11.38 -2.21 -4.85
CA TRP A 10 -11.65 -2.41 -6.28
C TRP A 10 -12.23 -3.80 -6.57
N TYR A 11 -11.70 -4.83 -5.91
CA TYR A 11 -12.27 -6.19 -5.98
C TYR A 11 -13.73 -6.26 -5.48
N LYS A 12 -14.06 -5.50 -4.44
CA LYS A 12 -15.39 -5.48 -3.82
C LYS A 12 -16.42 -4.69 -4.61
N ILE A 13 -15.99 -3.65 -5.31
CA ILE A 13 -16.84 -2.95 -6.27
C ILE A 13 -17.17 -3.88 -7.44
N GLU A 14 -16.15 -4.55 -8.00
CA GLU A 14 -16.37 -5.45 -9.16
C GLU A 14 -17.29 -6.63 -8.84
N CYS A 15 -17.18 -7.22 -7.65
CA CYS A 15 -18.10 -8.29 -7.26
C CYS A 15 -19.50 -7.81 -6.85
N GLY A 16 -19.76 -6.49 -6.90
CA GLY A 16 -21.04 -5.89 -6.56
C GLY A 16 -21.34 -5.81 -5.06
N GLU A 17 -20.36 -6.06 -4.20
CA GLU A 17 -20.50 -5.91 -2.74
C GLU A 17 -20.67 -4.43 -2.37
N PHE A 18 -19.92 -3.54 -3.02
CA PHE A 18 -20.12 -2.11 -2.93
C PHE A 18 -20.70 -1.54 -4.22
N LYS A 19 -21.78 -0.78 -4.07
CA LYS A 19 -22.42 -0.04 -5.16
C LYS A 19 -22.14 1.45 -5.02
N LYS A 20 -22.36 2.21 -6.09
CA LYS A 20 -21.99 3.62 -6.20
C LYS A 20 -22.52 4.50 -5.06
N GLU A 21 -23.71 4.17 -4.56
CA GLU A 21 -24.36 4.86 -3.45
C GLU A 21 -23.58 4.76 -2.13
N ALA A 22 -22.70 3.76 -1.99
CA ALA A 22 -21.88 3.53 -0.80
C ALA A 22 -20.81 4.61 -0.60
N TRP A 23 -20.33 5.25 -1.69
CA TRP A 23 -19.31 6.29 -1.60
C TRP A 23 -19.77 7.66 -2.08
N GLU A 24 -20.80 7.76 -2.92
CA GLU A 24 -21.33 9.07 -3.34
C GLU A 24 -21.79 9.92 -2.14
N PRO A 25 -21.54 11.26 -2.18
CA PRO A 25 -21.00 12.06 -3.27
C PRO A 25 -19.46 12.17 -3.27
N ASN A 26 -18.75 11.29 -2.58
CA ASN A 26 -17.29 11.30 -2.53
C ASN A 26 -16.68 10.68 -3.79
N SER A 27 -15.38 10.87 -3.96
CA SER A 27 -14.66 10.46 -5.17
C SER A 27 -13.56 9.48 -4.80
N LEU A 28 -13.53 8.34 -5.49
CA LEU A 28 -12.53 7.30 -5.28
C LEU A 28 -11.21 7.69 -5.96
N VAL A 29 -10.10 7.41 -5.29
CA VAL A 29 -8.75 7.71 -5.76
C VAL A 29 -7.97 6.41 -5.77
N ALA A 30 -7.50 6.03 -6.95
CA ALA A 30 -6.55 4.94 -7.10
C ALA A 30 -5.12 5.45 -6.91
N THR A 31 -4.21 4.54 -6.58
CA THR A 31 -2.80 4.84 -6.35
C THR A 31 -1.92 3.99 -7.25
N ASN A 32 -0.68 4.44 -7.45
CA ASN A 32 0.38 3.67 -8.08
C ASN A 32 0.49 2.25 -7.49
N LEU A 33 0.29 2.12 -6.16
CA LEU A 33 0.32 0.82 -5.49
C LEU A 33 -0.83 -0.10 -5.90
N ASN A 34 -2.04 0.41 -6.14
CA ASN A 34 -3.13 -0.44 -6.62
C ASN A 34 -2.77 -1.09 -7.97
N LEU A 35 -2.21 -0.30 -8.88
CA LEU A 35 -1.76 -0.77 -10.18
C LEU A 35 -0.58 -1.74 -10.04
N PHE A 36 0.37 -1.45 -9.15
CA PHE A 36 1.50 -2.31 -8.88
C PHE A 36 1.09 -3.66 -8.26
N GLU A 37 0.17 -3.68 -7.30
CA GLU A 37 -0.37 -4.91 -6.73
C GLU A 37 -1.13 -5.74 -7.77
N LEU A 38 -1.92 -5.07 -8.63
CA LEU A 38 -2.64 -5.74 -9.73
C LEU A 38 -1.70 -6.26 -10.82
N SER A 39 -0.52 -5.67 -11.01
CA SER A 39 0.47 -6.15 -11.99
C SER A 39 1.29 -7.34 -11.47
N LEU A 40 1.29 -7.56 -10.16
CA LEU A 40 2.01 -8.65 -9.49
C LEU A 40 1.12 -9.75 -8.93
N THR A 41 -0.20 -9.64 -9.08
CA THR A 41 -1.13 -10.66 -8.56
C THR A 41 -1.00 -11.99 -9.32
N PRO A 42 -0.93 -13.13 -8.62
CA PRO A 42 -0.96 -14.45 -9.27
C PRO A 42 -2.21 -14.67 -10.14
N ARG A 43 -3.30 -13.94 -9.84
CA ARG A 43 -4.54 -13.98 -10.60
C ARG A 43 -4.36 -13.56 -12.06
N LEU A 44 -3.30 -12.84 -12.41
CA LEU A 44 -2.96 -12.56 -13.81
C LEU A 44 -2.63 -13.82 -14.62
N ILE A 45 -2.33 -14.94 -13.96
CA ILE A 45 -1.92 -16.18 -14.62
C ILE A 45 -3.11 -17.13 -14.77
N ASP A 46 -3.90 -17.33 -13.73
CA ASP A 46 -4.99 -18.33 -13.70
C ASP A 46 -6.39 -17.70 -13.82
N GLN A 47 -6.52 -16.38 -13.64
CA GLN A 47 -7.79 -15.65 -13.56
C GLN A 47 -7.69 -14.30 -14.31
N THR A 48 -6.99 -14.27 -15.44
CA THR A 48 -6.67 -13.03 -16.17
C THR A 48 -7.90 -12.22 -16.56
N GLU A 49 -8.98 -12.88 -16.98
CA GLU A 49 -10.25 -12.21 -17.30
C GLU A 49 -10.81 -11.50 -16.06
N TYR A 50 -10.73 -12.13 -14.88
CA TYR A 50 -11.17 -11.51 -13.64
C TYR A 50 -10.32 -10.29 -13.29
N VAL A 51 -8.99 -10.36 -13.45
CA VAL A 51 -8.12 -9.19 -13.24
C VAL A 51 -8.45 -8.07 -14.25
N SER A 52 -8.70 -8.41 -15.52
CA SER A 52 -9.15 -7.44 -16.54
C SER A 52 -10.42 -6.72 -16.09
N LYS A 53 -11.39 -7.44 -15.50
CA LYS A 53 -12.60 -6.84 -14.93
C LYS A 53 -12.27 -5.87 -13.79
N ILE A 54 -11.45 -6.26 -12.80
CA ILE A 54 -11.03 -5.35 -11.71
C ILE A 54 -10.38 -4.07 -12.25
N VAL A 55 -9.51 -4.21 -13.26
CA VAL A 55 -8.82 -3.07 -13.87
C VAL A 55 -9.81 -2.15 -14.57
N ARG A 56 -10.84 -2.69 -15.27
CA ARG A 56 -11.94 -1.88 -15.82
C ARG A 56 -12.73 -1.18 -14.73
N THR A 57 -13.08 -1.87 -13.65
CA THR A 57 -13.80 -1.27 -12.52
C THR A 57 -13.01 -0.09 -11.93
N LEU A 58 -11.71 -0.27 -11.72
CA LEU A 58 -10.82 0.79 -11.25
C LEU A 58 -10.81 1.94 -12.27
N HIS A 59 -10.61 1.64 -13.55
CA HIS A 59 -10.61 2.63 -14.63
C HIS A 59 -11.92 3.44 -14.68
N ASP A 60 -13.07 2.78 -14.55
CA ASP A 60 -14.38 3.41 -14.73
C ASP A 60 -14.85 4.19 -13.49
N GLU A 61 -14.46 3.75 -12.29
CA GLU A 61 -14.95 4.33 -11.03
C GLU A 61 -13.94 5.27 -10.33
N HIS A 62 -12.65 5.26 -10.71
CA HIS A 62 -11.71 6.22 -10.15
C HIS A 62 -11.97 7.64 -10.67
N SER A 63 -11.73 8.62 -9.79
CA SER A 63 -11.74 10.05 -10.16
C SER A 63 -10.34 10.61 -10.43
N LEU A 64 -9.33 9.96 -9.85
CA LEU A 64 -7.93 10.34 -9.93
C LEU A 64 -7.06 9.09 -9.69
N ILE A 65 -5.94 9.00 -10.40
CA ILE A 65 -4.85 8.07 -10.09
C ILE A 65 -3.65 8.88 -9.62
N ILE A 66 -3.12 8.55 -8.43
CA ILE A 66 -1.84 9.09 -7.97
C ILE A 66 -0.73 8.27 -8.64
N ASP A 67 0.01 8.88 -9.56
CA ASP A 67 0.99 8.25 -10.46
C ASP A 67 2.42 8.17 -9.88
N MET A 68 2.60 8.55 -8.62
CA MET A 68 3.90 8.55 -7.96
C MET A 68 4.04 7.32 -7.07
N SER A 69 5.23 6.74 -7.03
CA SER A 69 5.56 5.74 -6.00
C SER A 69 5.48 6.35 -4.60
N PRO A 70 5.33 5.54 -3.52
CA PRO A 70 5.23 6.08 -2.16
C PRO A 70 6.46 6.92 -1.77
N MET A 71 7.65 6.51 -2.20
CA MET A 71 8.89 7.24 -1.93
C MET A 71 8.96 8.58 -2.66
N ASP A 72 8.60 8.60 -3.95
CA ASP A 72 8.53 9.87 -4.68
C ASP A 72 7.47 10.80 -4.11
N TYR A 73 6.33 10.25 -3.65
CA TYR A 73 5.28 11.02 -3.00
C TYR A 73 5.76 11.65 -1.67
N ILE A 74 6.47 10.87 -0.82
CA ILE A 74 7.12 11.35 0.41
C ILE A 74 8.07 12.50 0.09
N ILE A 75 8.95 12.32 -0.91
CA ILE A 75 9.96 13.32 -1.28
C ILE A 75 9.28 14.61 -1.82
N LYS A 76 8.24 14.48 -2.64
CA LYS A 76 7.56 15.62 -3.26
C LYS A 76 6.95 16.59 -2.25
N LYS A 77 6.59 16.12 -1.04
CA LYS A 77 6.08 16.99 0.03
C LYS A 77 7.06 18.10 0.42
N GLN A 78 8.35 17.83 0.39
CA GLN A 78 9.40 18.82 0.68
C GLN A 78 10.03 19.41 -0.58
N TYR A 79 10.00 18.65 -1.69
CA TYR A 79 10.56 19.04 -2.98
C TYR A 79 9.46 19.06 -4.06
N PRO A 80 8.56 20.06 -4.05
CA PRO A 80 7.34 20.05 -4.87
C PRO A 80 7.60 20.06 -6.38
N ASP A 81 8.73 20.63 -6.81
CA ASP A 81 9.13 20.71 -8.22
C ASP A 81 9.70 19.39 -8.77
N ARG A 82 9.89 18.38 -7.91
CA ARG A 82 10.43 17.08 -8.34
C ARG A 82 9.38 16.28 -9.10
N SER A 83 9.76 15.80 -10.28
CA SER A 83 8.98 14.83 -11.04
C SER A 83 9.16 13.42 -10.50
N SER A 84 8.12 12.59 -10.65
CA SER A 84 8.21 11.14 -10.41
C SER A 84 9.40 10.57 -11.19
N GLN A 85 10.14 9.67 -10.55
CA GLN A 85 11.21 8.90 -11.20
C GLN A 85 10.73 7.50 -11.59
N ASP A 86 9.48 7.16 -11.25
CA ASP A 86 8.88 5.87 -11.58
C ASP A 86 8.55 5.78 -13.07
N LYS A 87 9.47 5.17 -13.82
CA LYS A 87 9.28 4.87 -15.24
C LYS A 87 8.35 3.67 -15.49
N GLN A 88 8.14 2.83 -14.46
CA GLN A 88 7.34 1.61 -14.59
C GLN A 88 5.85 1.92 -14.61
N PHE A 89 5.43 3.04 -14.02
CA PHE A 89 4.01 3.44 -14.00
C PHE A 89 3.40 3.55 -15.41
N GLY A 90 4.10 4.18 -16.36
CA GLY A 90 3.64 4.28 -17.74
C GLY A 90 3.51 2.91 -18.42
N GLU A 91 4.49 2.04 -18.22
CA GLU A 91 4.48 0.67 -18.73
C GLU A 91 3.32 -0.16 -18.14
N MET A 92 3.02 0.03 -16.84
CA MET A 92 1.88 -0.60 -16.18
C MET A 92 0.54 -0.12 -16.77
N LEU A 93 0.38 1.18 -16.99
CA LEU A 93 -0.83 1.72 -17.62
C LEU A 93 -1.04 1.16 -19.03
N GLU A 94 0.00 1.17 -19.87
CA GLU A 94 -0.08 0.57 -21.22
C GLU A 94 -0.43 -0.93 -21.16
N GLY A 95 0.12 -1.66 -20.20
CA GLY A 95 -0.20 -3.06 -19.96
C GLY A 95 -1.66 -3.26 -19.59
N PHE A 96 -2.20 -2.41 -18.72
CA PHE A 96 -3.60 -2.45 -18.30
C PHE A 96 -4.57 -2.04 -19.41
N GLU A 97 -4.25 -1.04 -20.23
CA GLU A 97 -5.03 -0.68 -21.40
C GLU A 97 -5.13 -1.84 -22.40
N LYS A 98 -4.01 -2.54 -22.65
CA LYS A 98 -3.99 -3.75 -23.48
C LYS A 98 -4.85 -4.85 -22.86
N LEU A 99 -4.74 -5.09 -21.56
CA LEU A 99 -5.53 -6.09 -20.84
C LEU A 99 -7.03 -5.80 -20.89
N MET A 100 -7.43 -4.53 -20.79
CA MET A 100 -8.82 -4.10 -20.97
C MET A 100 -9.28 -4.14 -22.44
N SER A 101 -8.38 -4.27 -23.40
CA SER A 101 -8.76 -4.37 -24.80
C SER A 101 -8.97 -5.82 -25.25
N VAL A 102 -8.63 -6.81 -24.41
CA VAL A 102 -8.79 -8.23 -24.72
C VAL A 102 -10.27 -8.63 -24.73
N ASP A 103 -10.69 -9.24 -25.83
CA ASP A 103 -11.96 -9.95 -25.96
C ASP A 103 -11.75 -11.43 -25.61
N PHE A 104 -11.99 -11.78 -24.36
CA PHE A 104 -11.75 -13.13 -23.84
C PHE A 104 -12.68 -14.20 -24.44
N GLU A 105 -13.77 -13.83 -25.12
CA GLU A 105 -14.61 -14.79 -25.85
C GLU A 105 -14.00 -15.21 -27.19
N LYS A 106 -13.07 -14.41 -27.73
CA LYS A 106 -12.44 -14.62 -29.04
C LYS A 106 -10.95 -14.93 -28.96
N VAL A 107 -10.37 -14.90 -27.77
CA VAL A 107 -8.95 -15.17 -27.57
C VAL A 107 -8.68 -16.66 -27.78
N ASP A 108 -7.57 -16.97 -28.43
CA ASP A 108 -7.07 -18.33 -28.53
C ASP A 108 -6.44 -18.72 -27.18
N ASP A 109 -6.95 -19.80 -26.57
CA ASP A 109 -6.52 -20.26 -25.24
C ASP A 109 -5.03 -20.62 -25.19
N ASP A 110 -4.48 -21.18 -26.27
CA ASP A 110 -3.06 -21.56 -26.34
C ASP A 110 -2.19 -20.29 -26.41
N LEU A 111 -2.60 -19.28 -27.18
CA LEU A 111 -1.92 -17.98 -27.22
C LEU A 111 -2.00 -17.26 -25.88
N LEU A 112 -3.17 -17.24 -25.23
CA LEU A 112 -3.34 -16.61 -23.92
C LEU A 112 -2.45 -17.29 -22.87
N SER A 113 -2.44 -18.62 -22.83
CA SER A 113 -1.58 -19.41 -21.94
C SER A 113 -0.09 -19.13 -22.20
N ALA A 114 0.31 -19.04 -23.47
CA ALA A 114 1.69 -18.71 -23.82
C ALA A 114 2.11 -17.32 -23.32
N GLU A 115 1.24 -16.31 -23.43
CA GLU A 115 1.51 -14.97 -22.88
C GLU A 115 1.56 -15.00 -21.34
N GLN A 116 0.60 -15.63 -20.67
CA GLN A 116 0.58 -15.78 -19.20
C GLN A 116 1.86 -16.42 -18.66
N GLN A 117 2.41 -17.42 -19.38
CA GLN A 117 3.66 -18.06 -19.00
C GLN A 117 4.88 -17.13 -19.06
N LYS A 118 4.87 -16.08 -19.89
CA LYS A 118 5.95 -15.09 -19.92
C LYS A 118 5.99 -14.23 -18.66
N PHE A 119 4.84 -13.95 -18.06
CA PHE A 119 4.76 -13.12 -16.84
C PHE A 119 5.03 -13.92 -15.56
N ARG A 120 4.78 -15.24 -15.57
CA ARG A 120 4.92 -16.10 -14.39
C ARG A 120 6.27 -15.96 -13.66
N PRO A 121 7.44 -16.02 -14.32
CA PRO A 121 8.72 -15.88 -13.62
C PRO A 121 8.89 -14.51 -12.93
N HIS A 122 8.31 -13.45 -13.51
CA HIS A 122 8.38 -12.11 -12.93
C HIS A 122 7.56 -12.02 -11.65
N ILE A 123 6.31 -12.50 -11.69
CA ILE A 123 5.42 -12.58 -10.53
C ILE A 123 6.05 -13.44 -9.42
N GLU A 124 6.59 -14.61 -9.76
CA GLU A 124 7.23 -15.51 -8.80
C GLU A 124 8.49 -14.90 -8.17
N SER A 125 9.33 -14.22 -8.95
CA SER A 125 10.53 -13.53 -8.46
C SER A 125 10.19 -12.42 -7.45
N TRP A 126 9.18 -11.61 -7.78
CA TRP A 126 8.71 -10.56 -6.87
C TRP A 126 8.13 -11.12 -5.58
N ARG A 127 7.27 -12.14 -5.69
CA ARG A 127 6.70 -12.81 -4.51
C ARG A 127 7.78 -13.37 -3.59
N LYS A 128 8.78 -14.05 -4.15
CA LYS A 128 9.93 -14.55 -3.39
C LYS A 128 10.68 -13.42 -2.66
N SER A 129 10.76 -12.25 -3.28
CA SER A 129 11.42 -11.08 -2.67
C SER A 129 10.60 -10.53 -1.50
N LEU A 130 9.27 -10.45 -1.64
CA LEU A 130 8.36 -10.04 -0.55
C LEU A 130 8.31 -11.07 0.59
N ASP A 131 8.32 -12.36 0.26
CA ASP A 131 8.40 -13.45 1.23
C ASP A 131 9.69 -13.33 2.04
N LYS A 132 10.83 -13.12 1.37
CA LYS A 132 12.12 -12.91 2.03
C LYS A 132 12.10 -11.70 2.97
N ILE A 133 11.56 -10.55 2.55
CA ILE A 133 11.46 -9.37 3.42
C ILE A 133 10.59 -9.69 4.65
N SER A 134 9.48 -10.40 4.46
CA SER A 134 8.61 -10.80 5.55
C SER A 134 9.28 -11.78 6.51
N GLU A 135 10.04 -12.74 5.98
CA GLU A 135 10.87 -13.66 6.78
C GLU A 135 11.92 -12.90 7.57
N ASP A 136 12.65 -11.97 6.95
CA ASP A 136 13.69 -11.18 7.61
C ASP A 136 13.11 -10.37 8.79
N VAL A 137 11.94 -9.73 8.62
CA VAL A 137 11.22 -9.07 9.73
C VAL A 137 10.81 -10.08 10.81
N ASN A 138 10.19 -11.19 10.42
CA ASN A 138 9.71 -12.21 11.36
C ASN A 138 10.84 -12.89 12.14
N ASN A 139 12.03 -13.00 11.56
CA ASN A 139 13.22 -13.56 12.20
C ASN A 139 13.79 -12.62 13.27
N LEU A 140 13.58 -11.31 13.15
CA LEU A 140 13.99 -10.31 14.15
C LEU A 140 13.01 -10.21 15.32
N LEU A 141 11.70 -10.47 15.10
CA LEU A 141 10.67 -10.32 16.13
C LEU A 141 10.96 -11.08 17.44
N PRO A 142 11.45 -12.33 17.45
CA PRO A 142 11.78 -13.03 18.69
C PRO A 142 12.83 -12.31 19.54
N GLU A 143 13.87 -11.78 18.92
CA GLU A 143 14.92 -11.02 19.60
C GLU A 143 14.36 -9.72 20.17
N VAL A 144 13.60 -8.97 19.37
CA VAL A 144 12.95 -7.72 19.82
C VAL A 144 12.03 -8.00 21.01
N ARG A 145 11.19 -9.03 20.94
CA ARG A 145 10.30 -9.46 22.04
C ARG A 145 11.09 -9.84 23.30
N ALA A 146 12.22 -10.52 23.15
CA ALA A 146 13.09 -10.88 24.28
C ALA A 146 13.75 -9.65 24.90
N ASN A 147 14.24 -8.72 24.08
CA ASN A 147 14.84 -7.47 24.52
C ASN A 147 13.83 -6.61 25.28
N ILE A 148 12.60 -6.44 24.77
CA ILE A 148 11.53 -5.70 25.47
C ILE A 148 11.26 -6.30 26.85
N LYS A 149 11.18 -7.63 26.97
CA LYS A 149 10.97 -8.31 28.26
C LYS A 149 12.14 -8.11 29.24
N LYS A 150 13.36 -7.93 28.72
CA LYS A 150 14.58 -7.74 29.52
C LYS A 150 14.76 -6.29 29.98
N THR A 151 14.45 -5.32 29.12
CA THR A 151 14.75 -3.90 29.35
C THR A 151 13.56 -3.12 29.89
N THR A 152 12.33 -3.57 29.66
CA THR A 152 11.11 -2.86 30.02
C THR A 152 9.93 -3.84 30.24
N ASN A 153 8.69 -3.33 30.20
CA ASN A 153 7.48 -4.15 30.18
C ASN A 153 6.56 -3.70 29.02
N LYS A 154 5.56 -4.53 28.69
CA LYS A 154 4.65 -4.29 27.57
C LYS A 154 3.91 -2.94 27.63
N ARG A 155 3.47 -2.54 28.82
CA ARG A 155 2.73 -1.28 29.03
C ARG A 155 3.64 -0.08 28.79
N THR A 156 4.85 -0.13 29.35
CA THR A 156 5.85 0.93 29.17
C THR A 156 6.29 1.01 27.71
N HIS A 157 6.57 -0.12 27.05
CA HIS A 157 6.93 -0.17 25.62
C HIS A 157 5.85 0.46 24.74
N ARG A 158 4.58 0.08 24.93
CA ARG A 158 3.46 0.64 24.17
C ARG A 158 3.31 2.16 24.36
N ALA A 159 3.67 2.69 25.52
CA ALA A 159 3.57 4.11 25.85
C ALA A 159 4.74 4.96 25.33
N VAL A 160 5.81 4.35 24.79
CA VAL A 160 6.94 5.11 24.21
C VAL A 160 6.45 5.91 23.01
N ASN A 161 6.76 7.20 22.97
CA ASN A 161 6.57 7.99 21.76
C ASN A 161 7.76 7.75 20.81
N SER A 162 7.57 6.84 19.86
CA SER A 162 8.55 6.45 18.85
C SER A 162 8.45 7.29 17.57
N LEU A 163 7.45 8.18 17.45
CA LEU A 163 7.26 9.02 16.26
C LEU A 163 8.53 9.79 15.83
N PRO A 164 9.37 10.33 16.75
CA PRO A 164 10.62 10.97 16.33
C PRO A 164 11.59 10.04 15.58
N ILE A 165 11.63 8.75 15.90
CA ILE A 165 12.50 7.77 15.24
C ILE A 165 12.06 7.54 13.79
N PHE A 166 10.77 7.66 13.49
CA PHE A 166 10.26 7.51 12.13
C PHE A 166 10.79 8.59 11.18
N ALA A 167 11.12 9.78 11.70
CA ALA A 167 11.75 10.82 10.90
C ALA A 167 13.12 10.38 10.37
N ASP A 168 13.93 9.79 11.24
CA ASP A 168 15.25 9.26 10.89
C ASP A 168 15.12 8.07 9.94
N ILE A 169 14.20 7.14 10.19
CA ILE A 169 13.94 5.97 9.32
C ILE A 169 13.56 6.44 7.91
N LEU A 170 12.62 7.38 7.79
CA LEU A 170 12.18 7.87 6.49
C LEU A 170 13.28 8.64 5.76
N ASN A 171 14.08 9.42 6.48
CA ASN A 171 15.25 10.08 5.89
C ASN A 171 16.26 9.04 5.36
N LEU A 172 16.54 7.98 6.11
CA LEU A 172 17.41 6.88 5.66
C LEU A 172 16.84 6.16 4.43
N MET A 173 15.53 5.92 4.39
CA MET A 173 14.86 5.35 3.23
C MET A 173 14.96 6.25 2.00
N VAL A 174 14.77 7.56 2.16
CA VAL A 174 14.94 8.54 1.07
C VAL A 174 16.37 8.58 0.56
N GLN A 175 17.36 8.58 1.47
CA GLN A 175 18.76 8.50 1.08
C GLN A 175 19.04 7.21 0.31
N SER A 176 18.57 6.06 0.78
CA SER A 176 18.76 4.79 0.08
C SER A 176 18.07 4.79 -1.30
N TYR A 177 16.83 5.28 -1.39
CA TYR A 177 16.04 5.33 -2.61
C TYR A 177 16.67 6.26 -3.67
N THR A 178 17.30 7.35 -3.22
CA THR A 178 17.91 8.35 -4.10
C THR A 178 19.41 8.15 -4.29
N GLU A 179 19.98 7.05 -3.82
CA GLU A 179 21.43 6.78 -3.84
C GLU A 179 22.26 7.90 -3.18
N GLY A 180 21.73 8.47 -2.10
CA GLY A 180 22.34 9.55 -1.33
C GLY A 180 22.22 10.94 -1.96
N LYS A 181 21.49 11.09 -3.08
CA LYS A 181 21.33 12.40 -3.76
C LYS A 181 20.43 13.35 -2.98
N LEU A 182 19.51 12.83 -2.17
CA LEU A 182 18.62 13.62 -1.33
C LEU A 182 18.62 13.12 0.11
N GLN A 183 18.29 14.03 1.00
CA GLN A 183 17.97 13.80 2.41
C GLN A 183 16.75 14.65 2.75
N LEU A 184 15.89 14.18 3.65
CA LEU A 184 14.81 14.99 4.19
C LEU A 184 15.38 15.96 5.23
N ASP A 185 14.93 17.21 5.21
CA ASP A 185 15.09 18.08 6.38
C ASP A 185 13.92 17.80 7.33
N ILE A 186 14.20 17.02 8.38
CA ILE A 186 13.22 16.49 9.33
C ILE A 186 12.51 17.58 10.13
N GLU A 187 13.14 18.75 10.30
CA GLU A 187 12.57 19.87 11.08
C GLU A 187 11.51 20.62 10.27
N THR A 188 11.67 20.67 8.94
CA THR A 188 10.76 21.39 8.04
C THR A 188 9.82 20.48 7.24
N TYR A 189 10.00 19.16 7.33
CA TYR A 189 9.15 18.20 6.64
C TYR A 189 7.68 18.31 7.12
N PRO A 190 6.69 18.32 6.22
CA PRO A 190 5.28 18.49 6.59
C PRO A 190 4.68 17.19 7.16
N TRP A 191 5.10 16.79 8.36
CA TRP A 191 4.70 15.54 9.01
C TRP A 191 3.18 15.32 9.13
N SER A 192 2.41 16.40 9.23
CA SER A 192 0.94 16.34 9.27
C SER A 192 0.33 15.77 7.98
N GLU A 193 1.02 15.86 6.84
CA GLU A 193 0.53 15.34 5.57
C GLU A 193 0.66 13.82 5.43
N ILE A 194 1.45 13.17 6.27
CA ILE A 194 1.62 11.72 6.31
C ILE A 194 1.32 11.16 7.72
N GLU A 195 0.54 11.88 8.52
CA GLU A 195 0.24 11.52 9.91
C GLU A 195 -0.34 10.10 10.03
N LEU A 196 -1.30 9.75 9.15
CA LEU A 196 -1.90 8.41 9.15
C LEU A 196 -0.84 7.33 8.99
N PHE A 197 0.04 7.47 8.01
CA PHE A 197 1.09 6.50 7.71
C PHE A 197 2.04 6.28 8.91
N VAL A 198 2.64 7.35 9.45
CA VAL A 198 3.64 7.21 10.52
C VAL A 198 3.03 6.65 11.81
N ARG A 199 1.81 7.05 12.15
CA ARG A 199 1.12 6.57 13.35
C ARG A 199 0.66 5.12 13.21
N VAL A 200 0.14 4.74 12.04
CA VAL A 200 -0.28 3.35 11.79
C VAL A 200 0.94 2.43 11.74
N TRP A 201 2.04 2.85 11.12
CA TRP A 201 3.30 2.12 11.16
C TRP A 201 3.74 1.88 12.62
N ASP A 202 3.84 2.94 13.42
CA ASP A 202 4.22 2.84 14.83
C ASP A 202 3.33 1.87 15.62
N ASN A 203 2.02 2.05 15.51
CA ASN A 203 1.04 1.21 16.21
C ASN A 203 1.07 -0.25 15.74
N TYR A 204 1.32 -0.48 14.45
CA TYR A 204 1.40 -1.82 13.88
C TYR A 204 2.63 -2.58 14.39
N PHE A 205 3.80 -1.95 14.34
CA PHE A 205 5.03 -2.58 14.81
C PHE A 205 5.01 -2.80 16.32
N LYS A 206 4.46 -1.88 17.11
CA LYS A 206 4.22 -2.12 18.54
C LYS A 206 3.35 -3.35 18.79
N ASP A 207 2.34 -3.62 17.96
CA ASP A 207 1.55 -4.85 18.10
C ASP A 207 2.33 -6.10 17.71
N LEU A 208 3.07 -6.06 16.60
CA LEU A 208 3.96 -7.16 16.21
C LEU A 208 4.96 -7.50 17.32
N GLU A 209 5.51 -6.49 17.98
CA GLU A 209 6.50 -6.63 19.05
C GLU A 209 5.89 -7.11 20.37
N LEU A 210 4.60 -6.87 20.62
CA LEU A 210 3.96 -7.15 21.92
C LEU A 210 3.03 -8.37 21.91
N THR A 211 2.54 -8.79 20.74
CA THR A 211 1.59 -9.88 20.58
C THR A 211 2.30 -11.18 20.19
N PRO A 212 2.32 -12.20 21.06
CA PRO A 212 2.91 -13.49 20.72
C PRO A 212 2.21 -14.12 19.51
N GLY A 213 2.97 -14.67 18.57
CA GLY A 213 2.44 -15.38 17.41
C GLY A 213 1.97 -14.50 16.25
N GLN A 214 1.84 -13.18 16.45
CA GLN A 214 1.60 -12.25 15.35
C GLN A 214 2.82 -12.22 14.42
N LYS A 215 2.59 -12.17 13.11
CA LYS A 215 3.62 -12.18 12.07
C LYS A 215 3.41 -11.03 11.11
N PHE A 216 4.51 -10.58 10.54
CA PHE A 216 4.52 -9.74 9.36
C PHE A 216 4.24 -10.60 8.12
N HIS A 217 3.39 -10.13 7.22
CA HIS A 217 2.98 -10.79 5.99
C HIS A 217 3.43 -9.99 4.75
N PRO A 218 3.62 -10.66 3.59
CA PRO A 218 4.10 -10.02 2.36
C PRO A 218 3.33 -8.74 1.96
N ASN A 219 2.00 -8.75 2.08
CA ASN A 219 1.17 -7.59 1.68
C ASN A 219 1.23 -6.42 2.66
N ASP A 220 1.70 -6.63 3.89
CA ASP A 220 1.60 -5.60 4.92
C ASP A 220 2.37 -4.33 4.54
N TRP A 221 3.45 -4.46 3.74
CA TRP A 221 4.16 -3.30 3.22
C TRP A 221 3.33 -2.48 2.23
N PHE A 222 2.62 -3.12 1.30
CA PHE A 222 1.77 -2.40 0.35
C PHE A 222 0.66 -1.67 1.09
N ASP A 223 0.00 -2.35 2.03
CA ASP A 223 -1.05 -1.76 2.84
C ASP A 223 -0.55 -0.53 3.61
N LEU A 224 0.62 -0.64 4.27
CA LEU A 224 1.24 0.46 5.01
C LEU A 224 1.61 1.62 4.08
N PHE A 225 2.30 1.36 2.98
CA PHE A 225 2.75 2.41 2.08
C PHE A 225 1.59 3.08 1.32
N ASN A 226 0.43 2.42 1.17
CA ASN A 226 -0.73 3.07 0.59
C ASN A 226 -1.28 4.20 1.48
N LEU A 227 -1.00 4.16 2.80
CA LEU A 227 -1.39 5.22 3.74
C LEU A 227 -0.63 6.53 3.53
N VAL A 228 0.53 6.49 2.84
CA VAL A 228 1.33 7.68 2.51
C VAL A 228 0.53 8.69 1.69
N TYR A 229 -0.42 8.20 0.88
CA TYR A 229 -1.24 9.04 0.01
C TYR A 229 -2.42 9.71 0.73
N VAL A 230 -2.62 9.43 2.03
CA VAL A 230 -3.77 9.91 2.80
C VAL A 230 -3.39 11.15 3.59
N ASP A 231 -3.66 12.32 3.00
CA ASP A 231 -3.51 13.62 3.66
C ASP A 231 -4.72 13.95 4.57
N PRO A 232 -4.64 15.00 5.43
CA PRO A 232 -5.74 15.41 6.32
C PRO A 232 -7.09 15.74 5.67
N GLN A 233 -7.13 15.95 4.35
CA GLN A 233 -8.35 16.25 3.58
C GLN A 233 -8.94 15.00 2.90
N ALA A 234 -8.22 13.87 2.94
CA ALA A 234 -8.64 12.60 2.38
C ALA A 234 -9.13 11.61 3.45
N LYS A 235 -9.84 10.58 3.01
CA LYS A 235 -10.10 9.37 3.80
C LYS A 235 -9.41 8.17 3.17
N TYR A 236 -9.23 7.14 3.97
CA TYR A 236 -8.74 5.83 3.56
C TYR A 236 -9.85 4.80 3.64
N TRP A 237 -10.04 4.03 2.56
CA TRP A 237 -11.01 2.95 2.53
C TRP A 237 -10.28 1.61 2.33
N THR A 238 -10.46 0.72 3.30
CA THR A 238 -9.98 -0.66 3.28
C THR A 238 -11.05 -1.56 3.86
N HIS A 239 -11.06 -2.83 3.46
CA HIS A 239 -11.87 -3.87 4.10
C HIS A 239 -11.04 -4.83 4.98
N GLU A 240 -9.78 -4.50 5.25
CA GLU A 240 -8.94 -5.30 6.14
C GLU A 240 -9.20 -4.96 7.61
N LYS A 241 -9.74 -5.94 8.35
CA LYS A 241 -10.02 -5.78 9.79
C LYS A 241 -8.81 -5.32 10.59
N LYS A 242 -7.62 -5.83 10.25
CA LYS A 242 -6.33 -5.48 10.88
C LYS A 242 -6.08 -3.98 10.82
N TRP A 243 -6.13 -3.39 9.63
CA TRP A 243 -5.89 -1.95 9.43
C TRP A 243 -7.01 -1.09 10.01
N ILE A 244 -8.27 -1.51 9.85
CA ILE A 244 -9.42 -0.82 10.46
C ILE A 244 -9.25 -0.75 11.99
N GLU A 245 -8.87 -1.85 12.64
CA GLU A 245 -8.67 -1.88 14.10
C GLU A 245 -7.52 -0.97 14.54
N ILE A 246 -6.38 -1.02 13.85
CA ILE A 246 -5.20 -0.21 14.19
C ILE A 246 -5.50 1.28 14.03
N ILE A 247 -6.19 1.68 12.96
CA ILE A 247 -6.54 3.07 12.70
C ILE A 247 -7.64 3.55 13.66
N SER A 248 -8.69 2.76 13.89
CA SER A 248 -9.85 3.18 14.68
C SER A 248 -9.55 3.38 16.17
N ARG A 249 -8.58 2.64 16.73
CA ARG A 249 -8.24 2.72 18.16
C ARG A 249 -7.39 3.95 18.53
N ASP A 250 -6.68 4.55 17.58
CA ASP A 250 -5.92 5.78 17.81
C ASP A 250 -6.83 7.00 17.54
N GLN A 251 -7.05 7.82 18.58
CA GLN A 251 -7.92 8.99 18.48
C GLN A 251 -7.44 10.00 17.44
N SER A 252 -6.14 10.01 17.16
CA SER A 252 -5.51 10.90 16.18
C SER A 252 -5.78 10.43 14.77
N THR A 253 -5.95 9.11 14.52
CA THR A 253 -6.06 8.59 13.15
C THR A 253 -7.43 8.05 12.78
N LYS A 254 -8.31 7.75 13.74
CA LYS A 254 -9.66 7.20 13.47
C LYS A 254 -10.45 8.01 12.46
N HIS A 255 -10.23 9.32 12.41
CA HIS A 255 -10.93 10.24 11.52
C HIS A 255 -10.54 10.05 10.06
N TYR A 256 -9.42 9.40 9.74
CA TYR A 256 -9.03 9.10 8.36
C TYR A 256 -9.82 7.94 7.75
N LEU A 257 -10.47 7.07 8.54
CA LEU A 257 -11.24 5.96 7.96
C LEU A 257 -12.48 6.46 7.23
N PHE A 258 -12.68 5.95 6.02
CA PHE A 258 -13.95 6.01 5.33
C PHE A 258 -14.84 4.84 5.78
N ILE A 259 -16.10 5.14 6.08
CA ILE A 259 -17.13 4.14 6.35
C ILE A 259 -18.17 4.29 5.25
N PRO A 260 -18.41 3.26 4.41
CA PRO A 260 -19.42 3.33 3.37
C PRO A 260 -20.82 3.51 3.97
N ASN A 261 -21.68 4.21 3.24
CA ASN A 261 -23.08 4.43 3.61
C ASN A 261 -23.92 3.14 3.62
#